data_AF-A0A356QWK2-F1
#
_entry.id   AF-A0A356QWK2-F1
#
_cell.length_a   1.000
_cell.length_b   1.000
_cell.length_c   1.000
_cell.angle_alpha   90.00
_cell.angle_beta   90.00
_cell.angle_gamma   90.00
#
_symmetry.space_group_name_H-M   'P 1'
#
loop_
_entity.id
_entity.type
_entity.pdbx_description
1 polymer ?
#
loop_
_entity_poly.entity_id
_entity_poly.type
_entity_poly.pdbx_seq_one_letter_code
_entity_poly.pdbx_strand_id
1 'polypeptide(L)'
;EALAEVGPGNHFLGCGHTQANFETAFYRSTTADSNSFEQWESEGALDAAQRANATWKQMLSDYEPPAIDEGVDEGLRDFISEKKNAVPDSNV
;
A
#
# COMPACT_ATOMS: atom_id res chain seq x y z
N GLU A 1 -1.95 7.60 33.32
CA GLU A 1 -3.16 7.19 32.59
C GLU A 1 -3.69 8.36 31.77
N ALA A 2 -3.88 8.19 30.47
CA ALA A 2 -4.42 9.25 29.61
C ALA A 2 -5.82 9.70 30.06
N LEU A 3 -6.64 8.76 30.58
CA LEU A 3 -7.98 9.04 31.09
C LEU A 3 -7.95 10.02 32.26
N ALA A 4 -7.03 9.83 33.22
CA ALA A 4 -6.87 10.71 34.36
C ALA A 4 -6.25 12.07 33.99
N GLU A 5 -5.36 12.10 32.98
CA GLU A 5 -4.76 13.33 32.43
C GLU A 5 -5.80 14.22 31.76
N VAL A 6 -6.69 13.64 30.96
CA VAL A 6 -7.65 14.39 30.14
C VAL A 6 -8.91 14.78 30.92
N GLY A 7 -9.45 13.86 31.72
CA GLY A 7 -10.66 14.12 32.52
C GLY A 7 -11.95 14.34 31.70
N PRO A 8 -13.11 14.47 32.37
CA PRO A 8 -14.41 14.56 31.71
C PRO A 8 -14.59 15.83 30.87
N GLY A 9 -15.20 15.69 29.68
CA GLY A 9 -15.55 16.81 28.80
C GLY A 9 -14.41 17.36 27.93
N ASN A 10 -13.20 16.81 28.04
CA ASN A 10 -12.04 17.17 27.23
C ASN A 10 -11.80 16.17 26.08
N HIS A 11 -10.76 16.39 25.27
CA HIS A 11 -10.39 15.52 24.14
C HIS A 11 -8.97 14.96 24.27
N PHE A 12 -8.71 13.85 23.60
CA PHE A 12 -7.42 13.14 23.66
C PHE A 12 -6.44 13.52 22.56
N LEU A 13 -6.80 14.42 21.63
CA LEU A 13 -5.98 14.74 20.46
C LEU A 13 -4.56 15.21 20.80
N GLY A 14 -4.42 15.99 21.89
CA GLY A 14 -3.13 16.57 22.30
C GLY A 14 -2.48 15.92 23.52
N CYS A 15 -3.04 14.85 24.09
CA CYS A 15 -2.50 14.27 25.31
C CYS A 15 -1.22 13.45 25.05
N GLY A 16 -0.42 13.24 26.10
CA GLY A 16 0.88 12.58 25.97
C GLY A 16 0.78 11.17 25.39
N HIS A 17 -0.28 10.42 25.74
CA HIS A 17 -0.52 9.09 25.19
C HIS A 17 -0.81 9.11 23.68
N THR A 18 -1.66 10.01 23.19
CA THR A 18 -1.97 10.07 21.75
C THR A 18 -0.73 10.46 20.95
N GLN A 19 0.02 11.48 21.40
CA GLN A 19 1.25 11.90 20.71
C GLN A 19 2.29 10.78 20.65
N ALA A 20 2.50 10.04 21.74
CA ALA A 20 3.49 8.97 21.79
C ALA A 20 3.16 7.75 20.91
N ASN A 21 1.87 7.55 20.56
CA ASN A 21 1.41 6.33 19.88
C ASN A 21 0.80 6.59 18.51
N PHE A 22 0.49 7.83 18.12
CA PHE A 22 -0.28 8.14 16.92
C PHE A 22 0.33 7.59 15.63
N GLU A 23 1.66 7.59 15.50
CA GLU A 23 2.33 7.14 14.27
C GLU A 23 2.27 5.62 14.08
N THR A 24 2.19 4.84 15.17
CA THR A 24 2.35 3.39 15.14
C THR A 24 1.08 2.62 15.51
N ALA A 25 0.16 3.23 16.23
CA ALA A 25 -1.07 2.59 16.72
C ALA A 25 -2.19 2.55 15.67
N PHE A 26 -2.06 3.28 14.56
CA PHE A 26 -3.09 3.37 13.53
C PHE A 26 -2.57 2.91 12.17
N TYR A 27 -3.34 2.05 11.52
CA TYR A 27 -3.15 1.77 10.10
C TYR A 27 -3.71 2.93 9.27
N ARG A 28 -2.90 3.46 8.35
CA ARG A 28 -3.34 4.44 7.37
C ARG A 28 -3.64 3.74 6.05
N SER A 29 -4.91 3.75 5.66
CA SER A 29 -5.34 3.17 4.39
C SER A 29 -4.73 3.93 3.22
N THR A 30 -4.23 3.18 2.23
CA THR A 30 -3.66 3.73 0.99
C THR A 30 -4.72 4.10 -0.05
N THR A 31 -6.00 3.79 0.21
CA THR A 31 -7.10 3.92 -0.77
C THR A 31 -8.34 4.63 -0.21
N ALA A 32 -8.55 4.60 1.11
CA ALA A 32 -9.70 5.24 1.71
C ALA A 32 -9.55 6.77 1.67
N ASP A 33 -10.66 7.44 1.41
CA ASP A 33 -10.78 8.89 1.55
C ASP A 33 -11.55 9.15 2.86
N SER A 34 -10.96 9.94 3.75
CA SER A 34 -11.54 10.32 5.04
C SER A 34 -11.70 11.84 5.17
N ASN A 35 -11.69 12.55 4.03
CA ASN A 35 -11.95 13.98 3.95
C ASN A 35 -13.44 14.28 4.16
N SER A 36 -13.79 15.57 4.29
CA SER A 36 -15.19 15.98 4.29
C SER A 36 -15.83 15.74 2.93
N PHE A 37 -17.17 15.71 2.88
CA PHE A 37 -17.92 15.59 1.65
C PHE A 37 -17.56 16.72 0.66
N GLU A 38 -17.48 17.96 1.13
CA GLU A 38 -17.19 19.13 0.30
C GLU A 38 -15.81 19.05 -0.35
N GLN A 39 -14.82 18.56 0.39
CA GLN A 39 -13.48 18.35 -0.15
C GLN A 39 -13.48 17.23 -1.18
N TRP A 40 -14.05 16.06 -0.85
CA TRP A 40 -14.19 14.93 -1.78
C TRP A 40 -14.90 15.32 -3.07
N GLU A 41 -15.98 16.10 -2.98
CA GLU A 41 -16.72 16.61 -4.15
C GLU A 41 -15.84 17.56 -4.99
N SER A 42 -15.15 18.51 -4.35
CA SER A 42 -14.26 19.45 -5.03
C SER A 42 -13.04 18.79 -5.71
N GLU A 43 -12.60 17.64 -5.18
CA GLU A 43 -11.49 16.83 -5.70
C GLU A 43 -11.95 15.83 -6.78
N GLY A 44 -13.20 15.92 -7.23
CA GLY A 44 -13.72 15.15 -8.36
C GLY A 44 -14.57 13.93 -7.98
N ALA A 45 -14.98 13.83 -6.70
CA ALA A 45 -15.94 12.84 -6.22
C ALA A 45 -15.54 11.38 -6.54
N LEU A 46 -14.23 11.07 -6.44
CA LEU A 46 -13.71 9.77 -6.86
C LEU A 46 -14.23 8.65 -5.95
N ASP A 47 -14.59 7.52 -6.56
CA ASP A 47 -14.84 6.30 -5.80
C ASP A 47 -13.52 5.58 -5.44
N ALA A 48 -13.63 4.54 -4.60
CA ALA A 48 -12.46 3.78 -4.17
C ALA A 48 -11.75 3.03 -5.31
N ALA A 49 -12.47 2.61 -6.35
CA ALA A 49 -11.90 1.89 -7.48
C ALA A 49 -11.09 2.85 -8.37
N GLN A 50 -11.57 4.07 -8.58
CA GLN A 50 -10.87 5.12 -9.31
C GLN A 50 -9.57 5.53 -8.60
N ARG A 51 -9.62 5.73 -7.28
CA ARG A 51 -8.40 6.00 -6.50
C ARG A 51 -7.42 4.82 -6.55
N ALA A 52 -7.90 3.60 -6.33
CA ALA A 52 -7.06 2.40 -6.45
C ALA A 52 -6.43 2.26 -7.85
N ASN A 53 -7.17 2.64 -8.91
CA ASN A 53 -6.69 2.60 -10.29
C ASN A 53 -5.45 3.47 -10.52
N ALA A 54 -5.49 4.70 -10.00
CA ALA A 54 -4.36 5.61 -10.06
C ALA A 54 -3.17 5.04 -9.25
N THR A 55 -3.43 4.55 -8.04
CA THR A 55 -2.40 4.02 -7.15
C THR A 55 -1.60 2.87 -7.78
N TRP A 56 -2.25 1.82 -8.31
CA TRP A 56 -1.48 0.69 -8.87
C TRP A 56 -0.70 1.06 -10.13
N LYS A 57 -1.22 1.99 -10.94
CA LYS A 57 -0.50 2.50 -12.11
C LYS A 57 0.74 3.26 -11.71
N GLN A 58 0.66 4.08 -10.67
CA GLN A 58 1.81 4.77 -10.10
C GLN A 58 2.82 3.77 -9.53
N MET A 59 2.37 2.77 -8.77
CA MET A 59 3.25 1.71 -8.24
C MET A 59 4.02 0.98 -9.35
N LEU A 60 3.38 0.66 -10.49
CA LEU A 60 4.07 0.05 -11.62
C LEU A 60 5.03 1.02 -12.32
N SER A 61 4.69 2.30 -12.41
CA SER A 61 5.55 3.33 -12.99
C SER A 61 6.81 3.56 -12.15
N ASP A 62 6.69 3.47 -10.83
CA ASP A 62 7.77 3.73 -9.88
C ASP A 62 8.59 2.48 -9.53
N TYR A 63 8.14 1.30 -9.98
CA TYR A 63 8.78 0.04 -9.62
C TYR A 63 10.16 -0.07 -10.27
N GLU A 64 11.18 -0.15 -9.43
CA GLU A 64 12.53 -0.57 -9.82
C GLU A 64 12.73 -2.04 -9.38
N PRO A 65 13.04 -2.97 -10.30
CA PRO A 65 13.27 -4.35 -9.93
C PRO A 65 14.50 -4.48 -9.01
N PRO A 66 14.39 -5.22 -7.89
CA PRO A 66 15.54 -5.45 -7.03
C PRO A 66 16.61 -6.23 -7.79
N ALA A 67 17.88 -5.88 -7.56
CA ALA A 67 18.99 -6.54 -8.20
C ALA A 67 19.02 -8.04 -7.87
N ILE A 68 19.24 -8.86 -8.91
CA ILE A 68 19.49 -10.29 -8.82
C ILE A 68 20.90 -10.57 -9.33
N ASP A 69 21.59 -11.54 -8.73
CA ASP A 69 22.87 -12.01 -9.22
C ASP A 69 22.72 -12.57 -10.65
N GLU A 70 23.62 -12.17 -11.55
CA GLU A 70 23.54 -12.51 -12.97
C GLU A 70 23.62 -14.02 -13.20
N GLY A 71 24.46 -14.74 -12.45
CA GLY A 71 24.60 -16.19 -12.57
C GLY A 71 23.37 -16.94 -12.06
N VAL A 72 22.69 -16.39 -11.05
CA VAL A 72 21.40 -16.91 -10.57
C VAL A 72 20.29 -16.67 -11.61
N ASP A 73 20.20 -15.47 -12.19
CA ASP A 73 19.20 -15.17 -13.25
C ASP A 73 19.42 -16.07 -14.48
N GLU A 74 20.66 -16.25 -14.91
CA GLU A 74 21.03 -17.17 -16.00
C GLU A 74 20.63 -18.62 -15.68
N GLY A 75 21.01 -19.14 -14.51
CA GLY A 75 20.67 -20.50 -14.10
C GLY A 75 19.15 -20.74 -14.01
N LEU A 76 18.39 -19.75 -13.56
CA LEU A 76 16.92 -19.82 -13.55
C LEU A 76 16.35 -19.88 -14.98
N ARG A 77 16.87 -19.06 -15.90
CA ARG A 77 16.44 -19.04 -17.30
C ARG A 77 16.76 -20.34 -18.03
N ASP A 78 17.92 -20.94 -17.76
CA ASP A 78 18.32 -22.22 -18.33
C ASP A 78 17.41 -23.35 -17.86
N PHE A 79 17.18 -23.43 -16.54
CA PHE A 79 16.26 -24.42 -15.98
C PHE A 79 14.85 -24.28 -16.55
N ILE A 80 14.32 -23.06 -16.64
CA ILE A 80 12.99 -22.79 -17.24
C ILE A 80 12.96 -23.27 -18.69
N SER A 81 14.01 -22.97 -19.46
CA SER A 81 14.12 -23.36 -20.87
C SER A 81 14.17 -24.88 -21.04
N GLU A 82 14.96 -25.59 -20.22
CA GLU A 82 14.99 -27.05 -20.20
C GLU A 82 13.59 -27.64 -19.94
N LYS A 83 12.88 -27.13 -18.93
CA LYS A 83 11.54 -27.63 -18.58
C LYS A 83 10.50 -27.34 -19.64
N LYS A 84 10.52 -26.14 -20.24
CA LYS A 84 9.61 -25.79 -21.34
C LYS A 84 9.89 -26.65 -22.57
N ASN A 85 11.15 -26.86 -22.94
CA ASN A 85 11.48 -27.67 -24.11
C ASN A 85 11.15 -29.16 -23.95
N ALA A 86 11.04 -29.65 -22.70
CA ALA A 86 10.69 -31.04 -22.41
C ALA A 86 9.20 -31.36 -22.65
N VAL A 87 8.34 -30.36 -22.82
CA VAL A 87 6.89 -30.53 -23.04
C VAL A 87 6.41 -29.61 -24.17
N PRO A 88 5.49 -30.05 -25.04
CA PRO A 88 4.89 -29.13 -26.01
C PRO A 88 4.05 -28.06 -25.30
N ASP A 89 4.05 -26.84 -25.83
CA ASP A 89 3.21 -25.75 -25.33
C ASP A 89 1.73 -26.15 -25.36
N SER A 90 1.03 -25.90 -24.25
CA SER A 90 -0.42 -26.11 -24.13
C SER A 90 -1.15 -24.78 -24.26
N ASN A 91 -2.05 -24.69 -25.24
CA ASN A 91 -2.98 -23.56 -25.41
C ASN A 91 -4.40 -23.91 -24.96
N VAL A 92 -4.56 -24.98 -24.17
CA VAL A 92 -5.83 -25.44 -23.62
C VAL A 92 -6.05 -24.84 -22.25
#